data_AF-A0AB36WNS6-F1
#
_entry.id   AF-A0AB36WNS6-F1
#
_cell.length_a   1.000
_cell.length_b   1.000
_cell.length_c   1.000
_cell.angle_alpha   90.00
_cell.angle_beta   90.00
_cell.angle_gamma   90.00
#
_symmetry.space_group_name_H-M   'P 1'
#
loop_
_entity.id
_entity.type
_entity.pdbx_description
1 polymer ?
#
loop_
_entity_poly.entity_id
_entity_poly.type
_entity_poly.pdbx_seq_one_letter_code
_entity_poly.pdbx_strand_id
1 'polypeptide(L)' 'MVKCNLSRIMGEKRLKIADVSRDTDVNRGTITRMYNEEATRVDLEVVEKLCLYLDIEVGDLYELVKEEE' A
#
# COMPACT_ATOMS: atom_id res chain seq x y z
N MET A 1 -15.30 6.12 -1.56
CA MET A 1 -14.34 5.88 -0.45
C MET A 1 -12.91 5.91 -0.97
N VAL A 2 -11.92 6.16 -0.10
CA VAL A 2 -10.49 6.00 -0.47
C VAL A 2 -10.16 4.51 -0.45
N LYS A 3 -9.53 4.02 -1.52
CA LYS A 3 -9.21 2.60 -1.70
C LYS A 3 -7.69 2.41 -1.81
N CYS A 4 -7.18 1.31 -1.28
CA CYS A 4 -5.76 0.98 -1.26
C CYS A 4 -5.45 -0.17 -2.22
N ASN A 5 -4.62 0.07 -3.23
CA ASN A 5 -4.30 -0.92 -4.26
C ASN A 5 -3.08 -1.79 -3.94
N LEU A 6 -2.57 -1.72 -2.70
CA LEU A 6 -1.32 -2.40 -2.31
C LEU A 6 -1.37 -3.91 -2.58
N SER A 7 -2.51 -4.58 -2.31
CA SER A 7 -2.67 -6.01 -2.54
C SER A 7 -2.54 -6.39 -4.01
N ARG A 8 -3.16 -5.60 -4.90
CA ARG A 8 -3.07 -5.76 -6.34
C ARG A 8 -1.63 -5.58 -6.83
N ILE A 9 -0.98 -4.48 -6.46
CA ILE A 9 0.37 -4.14 -6.91
C ILE A 9 1.38 -5.20 -6.45
N MET A 10 1.29 -5.63 -5.19
CA MET A 10 2.13 -6.70 -4.66
C MET A 10 1.87 -8.05 -5.36
N GLY A 11 0.62 -8.35 -5.70
CA GLY A 11 0.25 -9.54 -6.46
C GLY A 11 0.86 -9.55 -7.86
N GLU A 12 0.77 -8.43 -8.58
CA GLU A 12 1.36 -8.26 -9.92
C GLU A 12 2.89 -8.40 -9.89
N LYS A 13 3.54 -7.87 -8.84
CA LYS A 13 5.01 -7.97 -8.64
C LYS A 13 5.46 -9.25 -7.93
N ARG A 14 4.53 -10.15 -7.55
CA ARG A 14 4.78 -11.41 -6.80
C ARG A 14 5.56 -11.20 -5.49
N LEU A 15 5.29 -10.11 -4.79
CA LEU A 15 5.94 -9.74 -3.54
C LEU A 15 5.20 -10.31 -2.34
N LYS A 16 5.95 -10.73 -1.31
CA LYS A 16 5.37 -11.12 -0.02
C LYS A 16 5.46 -9.95 0.96
N ILE A 17 4.48 -9.84 1.86
CA ILE A 17 4.48 -8.85 2.94
C ILE A 17 5.78 -8.86 3.76
N ALA A 18 6.36 -10.04 3.99
CA ALA A 18 7.61 -10.16 4.74
C ALA A 18 8.83 -9.59 3.99
N ASP A 19 8.82 -9.62 2.66
CA ASP A 19 9.90 -9.08 1.84
C ASP A 19 9.78 -7.56 1.81
N VAL A 20 8.58 -7.04 1.51
CA VAL A 20 8.30 -5.59 1.53
C VAL A 20 8.63 -4.99 2.89
N SER A 21 8.23 -5.64 3.99
CA SER A 21 8.51 -5.15 5.35
C SER A 21 10.00 -5.05 5.65
N ARG A 22 10.81 -6.02 5.19
CA ARG A 22 12.26 -6.01 5.39
C ARG A 22 12.95 -4.97 4.53
N ASP A 23 12.54 -4.86 3.27
CA ASP A 23 13.23 -4.01 2.30
C ASP A 23 12.86 -2.52 2.47
N THR A 24 11.66 -2.24 2.98
CA THR A 24 11.19 -0.85 3.22
C THR A 24 11.34 -0.38 4.66
N ASP A 25 11.73 -1.26 5.58
CA ASP A 25 11.74 -1.00 7.03
C ASP A 25 10.37 -0.56 7.58
N VAL A 26 9.29 -0.85 6.85
CA VAL A 26 7.91 -0.60 7.32
C VAL A 26 7.45 -1.76 8.17
N ASN A 27 6.81 -1.45 9.29
CA ASN A 27 6.24 -2.45 10.18
C ASN A 27 5.30 -3.41 9.43
N ARG A 28 5.55 -4.72 9.56
CA ARG A 28 4.76 -5.78 8.93
C ARG A 28 3.26 -5.63 9.17
N GLY A 29 2.84 -5.26 10.38
CA GLY A 29 1.43 -5.05 10.72
C GLY A 29 0.80 -3.88 9.97
N THR A 30 1.57 -2.82 9.70
CA THR A 30 1.12 -1.70 8.88
C THR A 30 0.90 -2.13 7.44
N ILE A 31 1.87 -2.84 6.84
CA ILE A 31 1.72 -3.38 5.48
C ILE A 31 0.52 -4.33 5.40
N THR A 32 0.34 -5.23 6.37
CA THR A 32 -0.82 -6.15 6.39
C THR A 32 -2.14 -5.39 6.42
N ARG A 33 -2.28 -4.36 7.26
CA ARG A 33 -3.51 -3.56 7.31
C ARG A 33 -3.75 -2.79 6.01
N MET A 34 -2.71 -2.22 5.39
CA MET A 34 -2.84 -1.56 4.10
C MET A 34 -3.20 -2.56 2.98
N TYR A 35 -2.59 -3.75 3.01
CA TYR A 35 -2.84 -4.84 2.06
C TYR A 35 -4.29 -5.35 2.15
N ASN A 36 -4.83 -5.48 3.36
CA ASN A 36 -6.21 -5.91 3.60
C ASN A 36 -7.24 -4.75 3.55
N GLU A 37 -6.82 -3.53 3.24
CA GLU A 37 -7.68 -2.33 3.24
C GLU A 37 -8.33 -2.01 4.61
N GLU A 38 -7.70 -2.45 5.70
CA GLU A 38 -8.13 -2.23 7.10
C GLU A 38 -7.47 -0.99 7.74
N ALA A 39 -6.60 -0.30 7.00
CA ALA A 39 -5.88 0.87 7.50
C ALA A 39 -6.82 2.09 7.61
N THR A 40 -7.02 2.60 8.83
CA THR A 40 -7.81 3.82 9.08
C THR A 40 -6.97 5.09 9.11
N ARG A 41 -5.65 4.95 9.29
CA ARG A 41 -4.65 6.03 9.24
C ARG A 41 -3.40 5.51 8.58
N VAL A 42 -2.71 6.39 7.87
CA VAL A 42 -1.44 6.08 7.20
C VAL A 42 -0.47 7.22 7.39
N ASP A 43 0.79 6.88 7.65
CA ASP A 43 1.87 7.85 7.79
C ASP A 43 2.46 8.13 6.40
N LEU A 44 2.71 9.41 6.10
CA LEU A 44 3.25 9.81 4.79
C LEU A 44 4.60 9.17 4.48
N GLU A 45 5.44 8.98 5.50
CA GLU A 45 6.73 8.28 5.36
C GLU A 45 6.55 6.83 4.90
N VAL A 46 5.51 6.15 5.37
CA VAL A 46 5.18 4.77 4.95
C VAL A 46 4.72 4.77 3.49
N VAL A 47 3.88 5.72 3.11
CA VAL A 47 3.41 5.89 1.73
C VAL A 47 4.59 6.13 0.79
N GLU A 48 5.49 7.05 1.14
CA GLU A 48 6.70 7.37 0.37
C GLU A 48 7.60 6.14 0.21
N LYS A 49 7.95 5.45 1.31
CA LYS A 49 8.78 4.24 1.29
C LYS A 49 8.20 3.15 0.38
N LEU A 50 6.89 2.92 0.45
CA LEU A 50 6.22 1.93 -0.39
C LEU A 50 6.18 2.36 -1.86
N CYS A 51 5.90 3.64 -2.15
CA CYS A 51 5.89 4.13 -3.53
C CYS A 51 7.28 4.01 -4.18
N LEU A 52 8.35 4.41 -3.46
CA LEU A 52 9.72 4.29 -3.94
C LEU A 52 10.14 2.82 -4.14
N TYR A 53 9.80 1.94 -3.20
CA TYR A 53 10.15 0.52 -3.31
C TYR A 53 9.38 -0.19 -4.43
N LEU A 54 8.11 0.15 -4.61
CA LEU A 54 7.26 -0.45 -5.64
C LEU A 54 7.45 0.21 -7.01
N ASP A 55 8.17 1.34 -7.09
CA ASP A 55 8.36 2.14 -8.31
C ASP A 55 7.01 2.55 -8.92
N ILE A 56 6.20 3.25 -8.12
CA ILE A 56 4.85 3.73 -8.46
C ILE A 56 4.60 5.14 -7.93
N GLU A 57 3.56 5.80 -8.42
CA GLU A 57 3.08 7.06 -7.86
C GLU A 57 2.08 6.84 -6.72
N VAL A 58 1.88 7.87 -5.90
CA VAL A 58 0.89 7.84 -4.80
C VAL A 58 -0.53 7.56 -5.31
N GLY A 59 -0.87 8.04 -6.51
CA GLY A 59 -2.17 7.82 -7.15
C GLY A 59 -2.40 6.37 -7.61
N ASP A 60 -1.32 5.60 -7.83
CA ASP A 60 -1.44 4.17 -8.10
C ASP A 60 -1.74 3.40 -6.81
N LEU A 61 -1.12 3.82 -5.71
CA LEU A 61 -1.31 3.20 -4.39
C LEU A 61 -2.69 3.51 -3.80
N TYR A 62 -3.15 4.76 -3.92
CA TYR A 62 -4.42 5.23 -3.38
C TYR A 62 -5.29 5.88 -4.44
N GLU A 63 -6.52 5.38 -4.58
CA GLU A 63 -7.53 5.96 -5.45
C GLU A 63 -8.74 6.46 -4.67
N LEU A 64 -9.32 7.57 -5.12
CA LEU A 64 -10.61 8.05 -4.61
C LEU A 64 -11.72 7.45 -5.47
N VAL A 65 -12.38 6.43 -4.94
CA VAL A 65 -13.58 5.86 -5.58
C VAL A 65 -14.77 6.74 -5.25
N LYS A 66 -15.42 7.28 -6.27
CA LYS A 66 -16.73 7.90 -6.12
C LYS A 66 -17.77 6.78 -6.16
N GLU A 67 -18.67 6.76 -5.20
CA GLU A 67 -19.92 6.05 -5.39
C GLU A 67 -20.72 6.89 -6.40
N GLU A 68 -20.82 6.41 -7.63
CA GLU A 68 -21.76 6.96 -8.59
C GLU A 68 -23.17 6.57 -8.12
N GLU A 69 -24.04 7.55 -7.88
CA GLU A 69 -25.48 7.35 -7.64
C GLU A 69 -26.19 6.73 -8.85
#